data_AF-A0A6M3L9X5-F1
#
_entry.id   AF-A0A6M3L9X5-F1
#
_cell.length_a   1.000
_cell.length_b   1.000
_cell.length_c   1.000
_cell.angle_alpha   90.00
_cell.angle_beta   90.00
_cell.angle_gamma   90.00
#
_symmetry.space_group_name_H-M   'P 1'
#
loop_
_entity.id
_entity.type
_entity.pdbx_description
1 polymer ?
#
loop_
_entity_poly.entity_id
_entity_poly.type
_entity_poly.pdbx_seq_one_letter_code
_entity_poly.pdbx_strand_id
1 'polypeptide(L)'
;MALKADRIHVDSMIDFFMNETAERGGIVSMSTVGSGAAMDQSQQLCTYKAAPSGAMPLGVLMCDMVNLDLTRQHENFHKEEVQKGGKVTIWNKCTVVTNRVYPGHTPAVGIPAYLAHSGYIGTSKVQTDSKYSADYVSPIVGKWLSAKDEDGYAKVSVNL
;
A
#
# COMPACT_ATOMS: atom_id res chain seq x y z
N MET A 1 -14.04 0.79 -3.41
CA MET A 1 -13.54 2.04 -2.79
C MET A 1 -12.86 1.66 -1.52
N ALA A 2 -11.55 1.88 -1.45
CA ALA A 2 -10.74 1.40 -0.34
C ALA A 2 -10.21 2.51 0.59
N LEU A 3 -10.51 3.78 0.31
CA LEU A 3 -10.12 4.94 1.12
C LEU A 3 -11.30 5.92 1.30
N LYS A 4 -11.61 6.31 2.56
CA LYS A 4 -12.54 7.42 2.84
C LYS A 4 -11.85 8.77 2.63
N ALA A 5 -12.61 9.86 2.50
CA ALA A 5 -12.07 11.20 2.19
C ALA A 5 -11.20 11.79 3.31
N ASP A 6 -11.41 11.37 4.56
CA ASP A 6 -10.61 11.80 5.72
C ASP A 6 -9.19 11.23 5.64
N ARG A 7 -8.26 12.06 5.18
CA ARG A 7 -6.84 11.74 4.99
C ARG A 7 -5.99 12.98 5.21
N ILE A 8 -4.82 12.80 5.81
CA ILE A 8 -3.81 13.84 5.96
C ILE A 8 -2.51 13.29 5.38
N HIS A 9 -1.90 14.01 4.45
CA HIS A 9 -0.59 13.67 3.91
C HIS A 9 0.44 14.66 4.43
N VAL A 10 1.63 14.15 4.74
CA VAL A 10 2.79 14.96 5.11
C VAL A 10 3.86 14.87 4.03
N ASP A 11 4.05 13.66 3.49
CA ASP A 11 5.06 13.39 2.49
C ASP A 11 4.54 12.41 1.42
N SER A 12 4.99 12.59 0.19
CA SER A 12 4.50 11.90 -1.01
C SER A 12 5.60 11.69 -2.02
N MET A 13 5.59 10.54 -2.69
CA MET A 13 6.55 10.17 -3.73
C MET A 13 5.86 9.63 -4.98
N ILE A 14 6.46 9.87 -6.15
CA ILE A 14 5.95 9.47 -7.48
C ILE A 14 7.05 8.76 -8.30
N ASP A 15 8.11 8.26 -7.65
CA ASP A 15 9.27 7.70 -8.36
C ASP A 15 9.08 6.25 -8.80
N PHE A 16 8.00 5.60 -8.38
CA PHE A 16 7.78 4.17 -8.62
C PHE A 16 6.74 3.91 -9.71
N PHE A 17 7.00 2.89 -10.51
CA PHE A 17 6.09 2.34 -11.50
C PHE A 17 5.38 1.11 -10.95
N MET A 18 4.16 0.82 -11.43
CA MET A 18 3.42 -0.38 -11.04
C MET A 18 2.98 -1.16 -12.28
N ASN A 19 3.21 -2.48 -12.29
CA ASN A 19 2.95 -3.36 -13.43
C ASN A 19 1.83 -4.39 -13.17
N GLU A 20 0.94 -4.10 -12.25
CA GLU A 20 -0.20 -4.94 -11.91
C GLU A 20 -1.44 -4.09 -11.66
N THR A 21 -2.62 -4.70 -11.74
CA THR A 21 -3.86 -4.01 -11.38
C THR A 21 -4.01 -3.98 -9.86
N ALA A 22 -4.29 -2.81 -9.31
CA ALA A 22 -4.35 -2.58 -7.89
C ALA A 22 -5.36 -1.48 -7.58
N GLU A 23 -6.09 -1.63 -6.48
CA GLU A 23 -6.95 -0.57 -5.95
C GLU A 23 -6.19 0.14 -4.83
N ARG A 24 -6.36 1.45 -4.73
CA ARG A 24 -5.75 2.33 -3.73
C ARG A 24 -6.01 1.87 -2.29
N GLY A 25 -5.22 2.38 -1.34
CA GLY A 25 -5.43 2.20 0.10
C GLY A 25 -4.69 1.02 0.73
N GLY A 26 -4.13 0.13 -0.08
CA GLY A 26 -3.18 -0.89 0.42
C GLY A 26 -1.77 -0.34 0.56
N ILE A 27 -0.96 -1.02 1.37
CA ILE A 27 0.47 -0.72 1.50
C ILE A 27 1.24 -1.36 0.35
N VAL A 28 1.95 -0.53 -0.40
CA VAL A 28 2.83 -0.95 -1.49
C VAL A 28 4.20 -1.27 -0.94
N SER A 29 4.82 -2.29 -1.53
CA SER A 29 6.20 -2.68 -1.24
C SER A 29 7.07 -2.60 -2.49
N MET A 30 8.37 -2.39 -2.26
CA MET A 30 9.38 -2.39 -3.32
C MET A 30 9.48 -3.77 -3.97
N SER A 31 9.49 -3.81 -5.31
CA SER A 31 9.61 -5.04 -6.11
C SER A 31 11.01 -5.17 -6.71
N THR A 32 11.37 -4.21 -7.57
CA THR A 32 12.68 -4.11 -8.21
C THR A 32 13.18 -2.69 -8.08
N VAL A 33 14.51 -2.53 -8.13
CA VAL A 33 15.16 -1.25 -7.83
C VAL A 33 15.95 -0.78 -9.04
N GLY A 34 15.75 0.48 -9.43
CA GLY A 34 16.61 1.18 -10.39
C GLY A 34 17.96 1.55 -9.76
N SER A 35 19.03 1.59 -10.56
CA SER A 35 20.37 1.88 -10.05
C SER A 35 20.64 3.38 -9.89
N GLY A 36 20.84 3.86 -8.66
CA GLY A 36 21.35 5.20 -8.37
C GLY A 36 20.50 6.32 -8.98
N ALA A 37 21.06 7.07 -9.94
CA ALA A 37 20.35 8.16 -10.62
C ALA A 37 19.21 7.68 -11.57
N ALA A 38 19.11 6.37 -11.82
CA ALA A 38 18.10 5.77 -12.69
C ALA A 38 16.77 5.46 -11.98
N MET A 39 16.40 6.27 -10.97
CA MET A 39 15.09 6.14 -10.29
C MET A 39 13.90 6.47 -11.21
N ASP A 40 14.15 7.08 -12.37
CA ASP A 40 13.14 7.34 -13.39
C ASP A 40 13.05 6.23 -14.47
N GLN A 41 13.67 5.08 -14.25
CA GLN A 41 13.57 3.96 -15.18
C GLN A 41 12.41 3.02 -14.82
N SER A 42 11.84 2.38 -15.84
CA SER A 42 10.74 1.40 -15.71
C SER A 42 11.07 0.17 -14.84
N GLN A 43 12.33 0.01 -14.44
CA GLN A 43 12.79 -1.01 -13.48
C GLN A 43 12.53 -0.62 -12.02
N GLN A 44 12.19 0.64 -11.72
CA GLN A 44 11.82 1.06 -10.37
C GLN A 44 10.36 0.65 -10.10
N LEU A 45 10.15 -0.62 -9.77
CA LEU A 45 8.82 -1.21 -9.65
C LEU A 45 8.38 -1.35 -8.20
N CYS A 46 7.10 -1.10 -8.00
CA CYS A 46 6.40 -1.33 -6.75
C CYS A 46 5.26 -2.35 -6.96
N THR A 47 4.90 -3.07 -5.90
CA THR A 47 3.91 -4.14 -5.94
C THR A 47 3.21 -4.35 -4.61
N TYR A 48 1.99 -4.87 -4.67
CA TYR A 48 1.33 -5.56 -3.57
C TYR A 48 1.88 -6.97 -3.43
N LYS A 49 2.99 -7.09 -2.71
CA LYS A 49 3.67 -8.36 -2.49
C LYS A 49 2.74 -9.36 -1.80
N ALA A 50 2.56 -10.51 -2.43
CA ALA A 50 1.71 -11.57 -1.92
C ALA A 50 2.15 -12.02 -0.52
N ALA A 51 3.45 -12.26 -0.30
CA ALA A 51 4.01 -12.60 0.99
C ALA A 51 4.75 -11.40 1.62
N PRO A 52 4.41 -10.98 2.85
CA PRO A 52 5.02 -9.79 3.47
C PRO A 52 6.45 -10.03 3.97
N SER A 53 6.91 -11.28 4.05
CA SER A 53 8.27 -11.61 4.50
C SER A 53 9.34 -11.01 3.58
N GLY A 54 10.32 -10.32 4.18
CA GLY A 54 11.38 -9.62 3.44
C GLY A 54 10.87 -8.56 2.46
N ALA A 55 9.64 -8.07 2.62
CA ALA A 55 9.15 -6.91 1.89
C ALA A 55 9.72 -5.62 2.49
N MET A 56 10.03 -4.64 1.65
CA MET A 56 10.30 -3.27 2.09
C MET A 56 9.07 -2.41 1.78
N PRO A 57 8.28 -2.00 2.78
CA PRO A 57 7.11 -1.17 2.56
C PRO A 57 7.54 0.25 2.14
N LEU A 58 6.83 0.82 1.19
CA LEU A 58 7.06 2.16 0.68
C LEU A 58 6.01 3.15 1.23
N GLY A 59 4.74 2.74 1.28
CA GLY A 59 3.66 3.59 1.76
C GLY A 59 2.30 3.15 1.23
N VAL A 60 1.31 4.03 1.36
CA VAL A 60 -0.07 3.78 0.91
C VAL A 60 -0.21 4.18 -0.57
N LEU A 61 -0.80 3.30 -1.38
CA LEU A 61 -1.16 3.61 -2.77
C LEU A 61 -2.33 4.59 -2.79
N MET A 62 -2.19 5.68 -3.56
CA MET A 62 -3.22 6.72 -3.64
C MET A 62 -4.03 6.70 -4.94
N CYS A 63 -3.49 6.08 -6.00
CA CYS A 63 -4.14 5.92 -7.29
C CYS A 63 -4.70 4.50 -7.50
N ASP A 64 -5.67 4.38 -8.40
CA ASP A 64 -6.20 3.07 -8.83
C ASP A 64 -5.46 2.63 -10.11
N MET A 65 -4.77 1.50 -10.04
CA MET A 65 -4.01 0.95 -11.16
C MET A 65 -4.91 0.07 -12.03
N VAL A 66 -5.21 0.56 -13.23
CA VAL A 66 -6.15 -0.06 -14.16
C VAL A 66 -5.43 -0.64 -15.38
N ASN A 67 -6.08 -1.60 -16.04
CA ASN A 67 -5.63 -2.14 -17.32
C ASN A 67 -6.78 -2.03 -18.31
N LEU A 68 -7.01 -0.81 -18.78
CA LEU A 68 -8.07 -0.49 -19.74
C LEU A 68 -7.55 -0.55 -21.17
N ASP A 69 -8.45 -0.80 -22.11
CA ASP A 69 -8.18 -0.60 -23.53
C ASP A 69 -8.36 0.88 -23.88
N LEU A 70 -7.24 1.60 -23.94
CA LEU A 70 -7.18 3.05 -24.18
C LEU A 70 -7.69 3.47 -25.57
N THR A 71 -7.89 2.53 -26.49
CA THR A 71 -8.50 2.83 -27.80
C THR A 71 -10.02 2.95 -27.74
N ARG A 72 -10.64 2.43 -26.66
CA ARG A 72 -12.09 2.39 -26.48
C ARG A 72 -12.57 3.27 -25.34
N GLN A 73 -11.78 3.43 -24.29
CA GLN A 73 -12.11 4.22 -23.11
C GLN A 73 -10.87 4.95 -22.60
N HIS A 74 -11.03 6.15 -22.06
CA HIS A 74 -9.96 6.88 -21.41
C HIS A 74 -9.92 6.59 -19.91
N GLU A 75 -8.72 6.66 -19.32
CA GLU A 75 -8.52 6.60 -17.88
C GLU A 75 -9.33 7.70 -17.18
N ASN A 76 -9.95 7.36 -16.06
CA ASN A 76 -10.70 8.34 -15.29
C ASN A 76 -9.78 9.17 -14.40
N PHE A 77 -9.32 10.30 -14.93
CA PHE A 77 -8.47 11.24 -14.19
C PHE A 77 -9.11 11.77 -12.91
N HIS A 78 -10.45 11.89 -12.85
CA HIS A 78 -11.16 12.33 -11.63
C HIS A 78 -11.14 11.28 -10.52
N LYS A 79 -10.89 10.02 -10.84
CA LYS A 79 -10.72 8.94 -9.86
C LYS A 79 -9.25 8.65 -9.56
N GLU A 80 -8.32 9.37 -10.18
CA GLU A 80 -6.88 9.13 -10.11
C GLU A 80 -6.53 7.72 -10.60
N GLU A 81 -7.13 7.30 -11.71
CA GLU A 81 -6.77 6.06 -12.39
C GLU A 81 -5.46 6.23 -13.16
N VAL A 82 -4.62 5.19 -13.14
CA VAL A 82 -3.36 5.12 -13.87
C VAL A 82 -3.29 3.80 -14.64
N GLN A 83 -2.96 3.87 -15.92
CA GLN A 83 -2.78 2.68 -16.74
C GLN A 83 -1.54 1.86 -16.38
N LYS A 84 -1.68 0.53 -16.38
CA LYS A 84 -0.61 -0.45 -16.10
C LYS A 84 0.73 -0.05 -16.77
N GLY A 85 1.78 0.04 -15.97
CA GLY A 85 3.11 0.51 -16.39
C GLY A 85 3.35 2.00 -16.19
N GLY A 86 2.36 2.76 -15.74
CA GLY A 86 2.51 4.16 -15.31
C GLY A 86 3.13 4.31 -13.93
N LYS A 87 3.47 5.56 -13.61
CA LYS A 87 3.94 5.97 -12.29
C LYS A 87 2.77 6.06 -11.30
N VAL A 88 3.03 5.70 -10.06
CA VAL A 88 2.01 5.70 -9.00
C VAL A 88 2.34 6.71 -7.90
N THR A 89 1.31 7.32 -7.35
CA THR A 89 1.45 8.20 -6.19
C THR A 89 1.37 7.38 -4.90
N ILE A 90 2.43 7.46 -4.10
CA ILE A 90 2.55 6.75 -2.82
C ILE A 90 2.76 7.76 -1.70
N TRP A 91 2.07 7.59 -0.57
CA TRP A 91 2.27 8.39 0.64
C TRP A 91 2.96 7.56 1.71
N ASN A 92 4.18 7.96 2.08
CA ASN A 92 5.02 7.32 3.11
C ASN A 92 4.68 7.80 4.53
N LYS A 93 4.27 9.07 4.69
CA LYS A 93 3.84 9.67 5.96
C LYS A 93 2.46 10.28 5.82
N CYS A 94 1.47 9.60 6.35
CA CYS A 94 0.08 10.02 6.23
C CYS A 94 -0.81 9.41 7.32
N THR A 95 -1.98 9.99 7.51
CA THR A 95 -3.11 9.32 8.17
C THR A 95 -4.19 9.05 7.14
N VAL A 96 -4.66 7.81 7.07
CA VAL A 96 -5.68 7.40 6.10
C VAL A 96 -6.73 6.52 6.76
N VAL A 97 -7.96 6.59 6.27
CA VAL A 97 -9.05 5.69 6.65
C VAL A 97 -9.25 4.69 5.53
N THR A 98 -8.87 3.42 5.77
CA THR A 98 -8.90 2.36 4.76
C THR A 98 -9.66 1.13 5.22
N ASN A 99 -10.29 0.43 4.28
CA ASN A 99 -10.87 -0.90 4.47
C ASN A 99 -9.89 -2.03 4.12
N ARG A 100 -8.65 -1.71 3.74
CA ARG A 100 -7.57 -2.66 3.43
C ARG A 100 -6.98 -3.29 4.70
N VAL A 101 -7.86 -3.72 5.60
CA VAL A 101 -7.54 -4.47 6.80
C VAL A 101 -7.47 -5.95 6.44
N TYR A 102 -6.46 -6.66 6.93
CA TYR A 102 -6.34 -8.10 6.68
C TYR A 102 -7.60 -8.85 7.20
N PRO A 103 -8.18 -9.78 6.43
CA PRO A 103 -9.39 -10.49 6.83
C PRO A 103 -9.25 -11.18 8.19
N GLY A 104 -10.28 -11.09 9.03
CA GLY A 104 -10.28 -11.67 10.38
C GLY A 104 -9.53 -10.86 11.45
N HIS A 105 -8.89 -9.74 11.09
CA HIS A 105 -8.27 -8.85 12.06
C HIS A 105 -9.21 -7.72 12.48
N THR A 106 -9.13 -7.36 13.75
CA THR A 106 -9.91 -6.28 14.36
C THR A 106 -8.95 -5.21 14.88
N PRO A 107 -8.69 -4.14 14.08
CA PRO A 107 -7.95 -2.97 14.53
C PRO A 107 -8.49 -2.40 15.83
N ALA A 108 -7.57 -1.99 16.70
CA ALA A 108 -7.89 -1.19 17.89
C ALA A 108 -6.83 -0.10 18.06
N VAL A 109 -7.20 0.95 18.79
CA VAL A 109 -6.36 2.14 18.97
C VAL A 109 -5.02 1.78 19.63
N GLY A 110 -3.93 2.30 19.08
CA GLY A 110 -2.58 2.16 19.65
C GLY A 110 -1.86 0.86 19.29
N ILE A 111 -2.54 -0.09 18.65
CA ILE A 111 -1.91 -1.33 18.17
C ILE A 111 -1.00 -1.00 16.97
N PRO A 112 0.22 -1.59 16.89
CA PRO A 112 1.07 -1.46 15.71
C PRO A 112 0.38 -2.02 14.46
N ALA A 113 0.52 -1.30 13.35
CA ALA A 113 0.07 -1.73 12.04
C ALA A 113 1.23 -2.44 11.32
N TYR A 114 0.97 -3.66 10.82
CA TYR A 114 1.95 -4.47 10.11
C TYR A 114 1.56 -4.61 8.63
N LEU A 115 2.56 -4.70 7.76
CA LEU A 115 2.32 -5.15 6.38
C LEU A 115 1.89 -6.63 6.39
N ALA A 116 0.72 -6.91 5.82
CA ALA A 116 0.20 -8.26 5.63
C ALA A 116 0.24 -8.66 4.14
N HIS A 117 -0.29 -9.84 3.82
CA HIS A 117 -0.33 -10.36 2.45
C HIS A 117 -0.99 -9.37 1.49
N SER A 118 -0.52 -9.31 0.24
CA SER A 118 -1.15 -8.56 -0.86
C SER A 118 -1.43 -7.08 -0.54
N GLY A 119 -0.56 -6.45 0.26
CA GLY A 119 -0.69 -5.05 0.64
C GLY A 119 -1.80 -4.74 1.65
N TYR A 120 -2.39 -5.76 2.29
CA TYR A 120 -3.29 -5.55 3.43
C TYR A 120 -2.52 -5.08 4.67
N ILE A 121 -3.24 -4.48 5.61
CA ILE A 121 -2.71 -4.01 6.89
C ILE A 121 -3.24 -4.91 8.01
N GLY A 122 -2.31 -5.53 8.74
CA GLY A 122 -2.60 -6.41 9.88
C GLY A 122 -2.43 -5.71 11.22
N THR A 123 -3.07 -6.28 12.25
CA THR A 123 -2.87 -5.93 13.68
C THR A 123 -1.80 -6.76 14.37
N SER A 124 -1.30 -7.80 13.70
CA SER A 124 -0.22 -8.67 14.17
C SER A 124 0.68 -9.05 13.01
N LYS A 125 1.88 -9.54 13.33
CA LYS A 125 2.80 -10.09 12.32
C LYS A 125 2.15 -11.28 11.65
N VAL A 126 1.96 -11.21 10.34
CA VAL A 126 1.52 -12.37 9.57
C VAL A 126 2.77 -13.13 9.12
N GLN A 127 3.05 -14.28 9.74
CA GLN A 127 4.16 -15.15 9.33
C GLN A 127 3.67 -16.09 8.23
N THR A 128 4.37 -16.14 7.10
CA THR A 128 4.07 -17.12 6.03
C THR A 128 5.10 -18.24 5.96
N ASP A 129 6.27 -18.11 6.61
CA ASP A 129 7.27 -19.17 6.65
C ASP A 129 8.20 -19.00 7.86
N SER A 130 8.45 -20.10 8.59
CA SER A 130 9.26 -20.19 9.81
C SER A 130 10.78 -20.10 9.57
N LYS A 131 11.21 -19.77 8.35
CA LYS A 131 12.63 -19.77 7.93
C LYS A 131 13.38 -18.45 8.13
N TYR A 132 12.69 -17.38 8.52
CA TYR A 132 13.31 -16.06 8.76
C TYR A 132 13.19 -15.65 10.23
N SER A 133 14.28 -15.08 10.77
CA SER A 133 14.31 -14.44 12.10
C SER A 133 13.12 -13.48 12.25
N ALA A 134 12.50 -13.47 13.44
CA ALA A 134 11.32 -12.69 13.80
C ALA A 134 11.42 -11.18 13.52
N ASP A 135 12.62 -10.66 13.27
CA ASP A 135 12.90 -9.26 12.94
C ASP A 135 12.60 -8.89 11.47
N TYR A 136 12.54 -9.87 10.55
CA TYR A 136 12.21 -9.65 9.13
C TYR A 136 10.79 -10.07 8.74
N VAL A 137 10.00 -10.50 9.74
CA VAL A 137 8.66 -11.03 9.53
C VAL A 137 7.64 -9.91 9.67
N SER A 138 7.15 -9.43 8.53
CA SER A 138 6.13 -8.36 8.40
C SER A 138 6.55 -7.04 9.06
N PRO A 139 7.10 -6.07 8.30
CA PRO A 139 7.54 -4.80 8.85
C PRO A 139 6.38 -3.98 9.43
N ILE A 140 6.67 -3.24 10.50
CA ILE A 140 5.74 -2.26 11.06
C ILE A 140 5.65 -1.09 10.09
N VAL A 141 4.44 -0.75 9.69
CA VAL A 141 4.15 0.37 8.78
C VAL A 141 3.65 1.62 9.52
N GLY A 142 3.22 1.44 10.78
CA GLY A 142 2.68 2.52 11.58
C GLY A 142 1.82 2.05 12.74
N LYS A 143 0.76 2.78 13.05
CA LYS A 143 -0.15 2.50 14.18
C LYS A 143 -1.61 2.74 13.84
N TRP A 144 -2.49 1.93 14.39
CA TRP A 144 -3.93 2.12 14.28
C TRP A 144 -4.41 3.25 15.21
N LEU A 145 -5.23 4.15 14.67
CA LEU A 145 -5.81 5.29 15.38
C LEU A 145 -7.30 5.11 15.70
N SER A 146 -7.96 4.14 15.07
CA SER A 146 -9.36 3.80 15.36
C SER A 146 -9.61 2.30 15.33
N ALA A 147 -10.72 1.88 15.94
CA ALA A 147 -11.31 0.58 15.66
C ALA A 147 -11.94 0.56 14.26
N LYS A 148 -12.26 -0.65 13.79
CA LYS A 148 -12.99 -0.88 12.54
C LYS A 148 -14.44 -0.43 12.68
N ASP A 149 -14.93 0.37 11.75
CA ASP A 149 -16.34 0.77 11.66
C ASP A 149 -17.23 -0.32 11.04
N GLU A 150 -18.55 -0.11 11.01
CA GLU A 150 -19.53 -1.07 10.46
C GLU A 150 -19.31 -1.33 8.96
N ASP A 151 -18.82 -0.34 8.22
CA ASP A 151 -18.46 -0.44 6.80
C ASP A 151 -17.11 -1.15 6.57
N GLY A 152 -16.39 -1.43 7.66
CA GLY A 152 -15.12 -2.13 7.67
C GLY A 152 -13.86 -1.29 7.48
N TYR A 153 -13.96 0.03 7.63
CA TYR A 153 -12.83 0.96 7.58
C TYR A 153 -12.21 1.20 8.94
N ALA A 154 -10.90 1.39 8.97
CA ALA A 154 -10.17 1.81 10.15
C ALA A 154 -9.14 2.90 9.80
N LYS A 155 -8.90 3.82 10.74
CA LYS A 155 -7.92 4.89 10.61
C LYS A 155 -6.54 4.36 11.01
N VAL A 156 -5.57 4.53 10.13
CA VAL A 156 -4.17 4.16 10.34
C VAL A 156 -3.29 5.39 10.14
N SER A 157 -2.31 5.55 11.02
CA SER A 157 -1.19 6.47 10.84
C SER A 157 -0.01 5.69 10.30
N VAL A 158 0.42 6.02 9.09
CA VAL A 158 1.57 5.43 8.42
C VAL A 158 2.75 6.36 8.61
N ASN A 159 3.85 5.80 9.10
CA ASN A 159 5.09 6.52 9.33
C ASN A 159 6.26 5.59 9.02
N LEU A 160 6.70 5.67 7.76
CA LEU A 160 7.84 4.94 7.20
C LEU A 160 9.05 5.86 7.02
#